data_AF-A0A094B4Y3-F1
#
_entry.id   AF-A0A094B4Y3-F1
#
_cell.length_a   1.000
_cell.length_b   1.000
_cell.length_c   1.000
_cell.angle_alpha   90.00
_cell.angle_beta   90.00
_cell.angle_gamma   90.00
#
_symmetry.space_group_name_H-M   'P 1'
#
loop_
_entity.id
_entity.type
_entity.pdbx_description
1 polymer ?
#
loop_
_entity_poly.entity_id
_entity_poly.type
_entity_poly.pdbx_seq_one_letter_code
_entity_poly.pdbx_strand_id
1 'polypeptide(L)'
;MGNTKVLCTVAGPAEGKRTGAGGGKDGEAVVTVEIGVAGFSGTDRKKWGRGDKRLAEMQMTIANAFTSTLFTHLYPHSTIAISIQVLAQDGALLAACLNAATLALIDAGVPMPDYLCAVTAGTTSAHAAGDEAADPLLDLCLMEEQELPFLTVATAGGERVSVCVLESRVQVSRVEGMLAVGVDGCKQVRAIMDGVVRRQGKKILGA
;
A
#
# COMPACT_ATOMS: atom_id res chain seq x y z
N MET A 1 4.87 -1.52 -10.23
CA MET A 1 4.21 -0.30 -10.74
C MET A 1 5.29 0.48 -11.45
N GLY A 2 5.22 0.64 -12.78
CA GLY A 2 6.33 1.22 -13.55
C GLY A 2 7.67 0.52 -13.28
N ASN A 3 8.72 1.32 -13.01
CA ASN A 3 10.04 0.81 -12.64
C ASN A 3 10.16 0.46 -11.14
N THR A 4 9.16 0.78 -10.32
CA THR A 4 9.13 0.42 -8.90
C THR A 4 8.94 -1.09 -8.74
N LYS A 5 9.95 -1.74 -8.15
CA LYS A 5 10.00 -3.18 -7.88
C LYS A 5 10.04 -3.43 -6.39
N VAL A 6 9.01 -4.11 -5.90
CA VAL A 6 8.85 -4.45 -4.50
C VAL A 6 8.64 -5.96 -4.40
N LEU A 7 9.38 -6.60 -3.50
CA LEU A 7 9.20 -7.98 -3.11
C LEU A 7 8.48 -8.00 -1.76
N CYS A 8 7.37 -8.72 -1.66
CA CYS A 8 6.65 -8.89 -0.40
C CYS A 8 6.61 -10.37 -0.04
N THR A 9 6.85 -10.68 1.22
CA THR A 9 6.69 -12.01 1.80
C THR A 9 5.76 -11.91 3.01
N VAL A 10 4.88 -12.89 3.15
CA VAL A 10 4.00 -13.01 4.31
C VAL A 10 4.36 -14.28 5.04
N ALA A 11 4.59 -14.17 6.34
CA ALA A 11 4.81 -15.27 7.24
C ALA A 11 3.72 -15.26 8.30
N GLY A 12 2.86 -16.28 8.28
CA GLY A 12 1.78 -16.44 9.24
C GLY A 12 0.52 -17.00 8.58
N PRO A 13 -0.53 -17.31 9.37
CA PRO A 13 -0.66 -17.06 10.80
C PRO A 13 0.23 -18.00 11.63
N ALA A 14 1.16 -17.45 12.40
CA ALA A 14 2.07 -18.20 13.26
C ALA A 14 1.86 -17.84 14.73
N GLU A 15 2.19 -18.74 15.64
CA GLU A 15 2.10 -18.49 17.08
C GLU A 15 2.95 -17.26 17.46
N GLY A 16 2.34 -16.33 18.20
CA GLY A 16 3.00 -15.09 18.59
C GLY A 16 4.23 -15.37 19.45
N LYS A 17 5.40 -14.82 19.06
CA LYS A 17 6.67 -14.99 19.80
C LYS A 17 6.69 -14.39 21.22
N ARG A 18 5.61 -13.77 21.71
CA ARG A 18 5.56 -13.12 23.04
C ARG A 18 4.85 -14.00 24.06
N THR A 19 5.63 -14.74 24.83
CA THR A 19 5.22 -15.64 25.93
C THR A 19 4.76 -14.93 27.22
N GLY A 20 4.37 -13.66 27.20
CA GLY A 20 4.02 -12.96 28.44
C GLY A 20 3.30 -11.61 28.35
N ALA A 21 2.96 -11.15 27.15
CA ALA A 21 2.18 -9.93 26.97
C ALA A 21 1.24 -10.13 25.79
N GLY A 22 0.03 -10.59 26.13
CA GLY A 22 -1.24 -10.43 25.41
C GLY A 22 -1.22 -10.74 23.91
N GLY A 23 -2.16 -11.58 23.47
CA GLY A 23 -2.68 -11.46 22.11
C GLY A 23 -3.07 -10.01 21.78
N GLY A 24 -3.39 -9.72 20.52
CA GLY A 24 -3.94 -8.42 20.16
C GLY A 24 -5.02 -7.98 21.14
N LYS A 25 -5.24 -6.66 21.27
CA LYS A 25 -6.40 -6.14 22.01
C LYS A 25 -7.61 -7.01 21.65
N ASP A 26 -8.23 -7.62 22.64
CA ASP A 26 -9.42 -8.47 22.50
C ASP A 26 -9.24 -9.84 21.83
N GLY A 27 -8.02 -10.38 21.81
CA GLY A 27 -7.76 -11.72 21.31
C GLY A 27 -7.69 -11.81 19.79
N GLU A 28 -7.49 -10.69 19.09
CA GLU A 28 -7.31 -10.64 17.64
C GLU A 28 -5.87 -10.96 17.20
N ALA A 29 -5.71 -11.30 15.91
CA ALA A 29 -4.42 -11.47 15.27
C ALA A 29 -3.63 -10.15 15.25
N VAL A 30 -2.32 -10.23 15.52
CA VAL A 30 -1.42 -9.07 15.44
C VAL A 30 -0.79 -9.01 14.04
N VAL A 31 -0.99 -7.89 13.33
CA VAL A 31 -0.33 -7.63 12.05
C VAL A 31 0.95 -6.83 12.29
N THR A 32 2.09 -7.40 11.90
CA THR A 32 3.39 -6.71 11.99
C THR A 32 3.96 -6.49 10.59
N VAL A 33 4.39 -5.26 10.29
CA VAL A 33 4.94 -4.90 8.98
C VAL A 33 6.37 -4.44 9.12
N GLU A 34 7.27 -5.07 8.37
CA GLU A 34 8.67 -4.66 8.25
C GLU A 34 8.97 -4.25 6.81
N ILE A 35 9.44 -3.02 6.61
CA ILE A 35 9.89 -2.54 5.29
C ILE A 35 11.40 -2.41 5.33
N GLY A 36 12.07 -3.01 4.35
CA GLY A 36 13.49 -2.82 4.05
C GLY A 36 13.64 -2.15 2.69
N VAL A 37 14.46 -1.10 2.64
CA VAL A 37 14.79 -0.43 1.38
C VAL A 37 16.22 -0.80 1.02
N ALA A 38 16.40 -1.46 -0.12
CA ALA A 38 17.73 -1.83 -0.57
C ALA A 38 18.55 -0.56 -0.87
N GLY A 39 19.81 -0.53 -0.44
CA GLY A 39 20.68 0.64 -0.65
C GLY A 39 21.00 0.97 -2.11
N PHE A 40 20.60 0.09 -3.05
CA PHE A 40 20.72 0.27 -4.50
C PHE A 40 19.38 0.59 -5.19
N SER A 41 18.30 0.78 -4.43
CA SER A 41 16.95 0.92 -4.99
C SER A 41 16.67 2.24 -5.69
N GLY A 42 17.37 3.32 -5.32
CA GLY A 42 17.28 4.63 -5.96
C GLY A 42 18.51 4.94 -6.82
N THR A 43 18.43 6.05 -7.57
CA THR A 43 19.53 6.59 -8.37
C THR A 43 20.75 6.90 -7.50
N ASP A 44 20.52 7.44 -6.30
CA ASP A 44 21.55 7.65 -5.29
C ASP A 44 21.57 6.54 -4.25
N ARG A 45 22.76 6.00 -4.00
CA ARG A 45 22.97 4.99 -2.95
C ARG A 45 22.82 5.62 -1.57
N LYS A 46 21.63 5.53 -0.99
CA LYS A 46 21.37 5.95 0.38
C LYS A 46 21.47 4.77 1.34
N LYS A 47 22.30 4.89 2.39
CA LYS A 47 22.22 3.97 3.54
C LYS A 47 20.99 4.32 4.36
N TRP A 48 19.97 3.48 4.29
CA TRP A 48 18.81 3.57 5.19
C TRP A 48 19.20 3.02 6.55
N GLY A 49 19.14 3.87 7.58
CA GLY A 49 19.36 3.46 8.97
C GLY A 49 18.11 2.77 9.54
N ARG A 50 18.30 1.93 10.56
CA ARG A 50 17.25 1.17 11.26
C ARG A 50 16.33 2.06 12.15
N GLY A 51 16.11 3.31 11.75
CA GLY A 51 15.38 4.32 12.52
C GLY A 51 14.86 5.49 11.68
N ASP A 52 14.68 5.28 10.37
CA ASP A 52 14.04 6.29 9.53
C ASP A 52 12.57 6.42 9.93
N LYS A 53 12.18 7.62 10.39
CA LYS A 53 10.82 7.90 10.87
C LYS A 53 9.80 7.77 9.74
N ARG A 54 10.16 8.11 8.51
CA ARG A 54 9.27 7.98 7.35
C ARG A 54 8.94 6.52 7.09
N LEU A 55 9.93 5.62 7.24
CA LEU A 55 9.69 4.19 7.10
C LEU A 55 8.80 3.64 8.19
N ALA A 56 9.05 4.05 9.44
CA ALA A 56 8.23 3.64 10.57
C ALA A 56 6.78 4.09 10.39
N GLU A 57 6.54 5.30 9.86
CA GLU A 57 5.22 5.79 9.52
C GLU A 57 4.54 4.97 8.42
N MET A 58 5.26 4.65 7.34
CA MET A 58 4.76 3.77 6.29
C MET A 58 4.41 2.38 6.84
N GLN A 59 5.28 1.80 7.66
CA GLN A 59 5.04 0.50 8.32
C GLN A 59 3.77 0.53 9.17
N MET A 60 3.60 1.57 9.99
CA MET A 60 2.39 1.73 10.82
C MET A 60 1.14 1.93 9.97
N THR A 61 1.23 2.71 8.90
CA THR A 61 0.10 2.96 7.98
C THR A 61 -0.36 1.65 7.33
N ILE A 62 0.58 0.85 6.82
CA ILE A 62 0.28 -0.45 6.21
C ILE A 62 -0.26 -1.42 7.26
N ALA A 63 0.33 -1.48 8.46
CA ALA A 63 -0.14 -2.35 9.53
C ALA A 63 -1.58 -2.01 9.95
N ASN A 64 -1.90 -0.73 10.12
CA ASN A 64 -3.24 -0.27 10.46
C ASN A 64 -4.26 -0.58 9.36
N ALA A 65 -3.88 -0.35 8.09
CA ALA A 65 -4.72 -0.65 6.93
C ALA A 65 -5.12 -2.13 6.91
N PHE A 66 -4.15 -3.04 7.03
CA PHE A 66 -4.42 -4.47 7.01
C PHE A 66 -5.07 -4.98 8.29
N THR A 67 -4.79 -4.39 9.45
CA THR A 67 -5.52 -4.73 10.68
C THR A 67 -7.01 -4.46 10.54
N SER A 68 -7.39 -3.35 9.89
CA SER A 68 -8.80 -3.01 9.66
C SER A 68 -9.46 -3.79 8.51
N THR A 69 -8.66 -4.30 7.57
CA THR A 69 -9.16 -4.99 6.38
C THR A 69 -9.25 -6.50 6.60
N LEU A 70 -8.30 -7.12 7.31
CA LEU A 70 -8.26 -8.57 7.49
C LEU A 70 -9.26 -9.05 8.53
N PHE A 71 -9.68 -10.31 8.43
CA PHE A 71 -10.47 -10.97 9.47
C PHE A 71 -9.59 -11.45 10.62
N THR A 72 -9.05 -10.50 11.39
CA THR A 72 -8.15 -10.73 12.53
C THR A 72 -8.78 -11.59 13.64
N HIS A 73 -10.10 -11.54 13.79
CA HIS A 73 -10.87 -12.33 14.74
C HIS A 73 -10.84 -13.85 14.47
N LEU A 74 -10.51 -14.28 13.25
CA LEU A 74 -10.41 -15.71 12.91
C LEU A 74 -9.10 -16.35 13.41
N TYR A 75 -8.09 -15.54 13.75
CA TYR A 75 -6.78 -16.02 14.16
C TYR A 75 -6.36 -15.46 15.52
N PRO A 76 -7.04 -15.87 16.60
CA PRO A 76 -6.69 -15.40 17.92
C PRO A 76 -5.26 -15.81 18.30
N HIS A 77 -4.57 -14.92 19.02
CA HIS A 77 -3.18 -15.11 19.49
C HIS A 77 -2.13 -15.39 18.39
N SER A 78 -2.50 -15.19 17.12
CA SER A 78 -1.60 -15.39 15.98
C SER A 78 -0.95 -14.08 15.57
N THR A 79 0.21 -14.19 14.92
CA THR A 79 0.89 -13.05 14.30
C THR A 79 0.98 -13.27 12.79
N ILE A 80 0.62 -12.24 12.03
CA ILE A 80 0.78 -12.15 10.58
C ILE A 80 1.92 -11.16 10.33
N ALA A 81 3.08 -11.68 9.92
CA ALA A 81 4.25 -10.87 9.65
C ALA A 81 4.38 -10.62 8.14
N ILE A 82 4.31 -9.35 7.76
CA ILE A 82 4.46 -8.88 6.38
C ILE A 82 5.84 -8.25 6.26
N SER A 83 6.70 -8.81 5.43
CA SER A 83 8.04 -8.29 5.15
C SER A 83 8.12 -7.80 3.72
N ILE A 84 8.44 -6.52 3.55
CA ILE A 84 8.48 -5.84 2.26
C ILE A 84 9.91 -5.39 1.99
N GLN A 85 10.45 -5.76 0.84
CA GLN A 85 11.79 -5.37 0.37
C GLN A 85 11.67 -4.57 -0.92
N VAL A 86 12.09 -3.31 -0.87
CA VAL A 86 12.09 -2.40 -2.02
C VAL A 86 13.40 -2.58 -2.78
N LEU A 87 13.30 -3.10 -4.00
CA LEU A 87 14.46 -3.41 -4.86
C LEU A 87 14.78 -2.27 -5.83
N ALA A 88 13.75 -1.61 -6.36
CA ALA A 88 13.86 -0.43 -7.21
C ALA A 88 12.70 0.52 -6.89
N GLN A 89 12.95 1.82 -6.90
CA GLN A 89 11.96 2.84 -6.57
C GLN A 89 11.95 3.93 -7.63
N ASP A 90 10.77 4.18 -8.20
CA ASP A 90 10.49 5.19 -9.21
C ASP A 90 9.13 5.87 -8.93
N GLY A 91 8.94 6.30 -7.68
CA GLY A 91 7.69 6.92 -7.21
C GLY A 91 6.65 5.91 -6.70
N ALA A 92 5.57 6.45 -6.13
CA ALA A 92 4.39 5.74 -5.63
C ALA A 92 4.70 4.57 -4.67
N LEU A 93 5.71 4.74 -3.80
CA LEU A 93 6.24 3.65 -2.99
C LEU A 93 5.18 3.06 -2.04
N LEU A 94 4.42 3.91 -1.35
CA LEU A 94 3.38 3.45 -0.41
C LEU A 94 2.29 2.64 -1.12
N ALA A 95 1.84 3.11 -2.29
CA ALA A 95 0.86 2.40 -3.12
C ALA A 95 1.40 1.05 -3.59
N ALA A 96 2.66 1.01 -4.07
CA ALA A 96 3.30 -0.24 -4.49
C ALA A 96 3.43 -1.25 -3.34
N CYS A 97 3.80 -0.80 -2.15
CA CYS A 97 3.91 -1.65 -0.95
C CYS A 97 2.55 -2.22 -0.53
N LEU A 98 1.48 -1.41 -0.52
CA LEU A 98 0.12 -1.85 -0.20
C LEU A 98 -0.36 -2.92 -1.20
N ASN A 99 -0.22 -2.67 -2.50
CA ASN A 99 -0.62 -3.62 -3.53
C ASN A 99 0.17 -4.93 -3.46
N ALA A 100 1.49 -4.85 -3.21
CA ALA A 100 2.33 -6.04 -3.06
C ALA A 100 1.94 -6.86 -1.82
N ALA A 101 1.65 -6.20 -0.70
CA ALA A 101 1.19 -6.85 0.52
C ALA A 101 -0.18 -7.52 0.32
N THR A 102 -1.12 -6.88 -0.38
CA THR A 102 -2.41 -7.48 -0.74
C THR A 102 -2.23 -8.78 -1.52
N LEU A 103 -1.38 -8.78 -2.57
CA LEU A 103 -1.12 -9.99 -3.35
C LEU A 103 -0.46 -11.09 -2.51
N ALA A 104 0.49 -10.73 -1.65
CA ALA A 104 1.19 -11.69 -0.81
C ALA A 104 0.27 -12.30 0.27
N LEU A 105 -0.69 -11.53 0.82
CA LEU A 105 -1.69 -12.03 1.76
C LEU A 105 -2.65 -13.02 1.09
N ILE A 106 -3.03 -12.76 -0.16
CA ILE A 106 -3.88 -13.66 -0.95
C ILE A 106 -3.13 -14.95 -1.28
N ASP A 107 -1.86 -14.85 -1.67
CA ASP A 107 -1.01 -16.02 -1.94
C ASP A 107 -0.79 -16.87 -0.67
N ALA A 108 -0.66 -16.23 0.49
CA ALA A 108 -0.61 -16.89 1.79
C ALA A 108 -1.97 -17.47 2.24
N GLY A 109 -3.06 -17.19 1.53
CA GLY A 109 -4.40 -17.68 1.86
C GLY A 109 -5.01 -17.06 3.12
N VAL A 110 -4.60 -15.82 3.48
CA VAL A 110 -5.18 -15.12 4.64
C VAL A 110 -6.57 -14.57 4.26
N PRO A 111 -7.62 -14.92 5.01
CA PRO A 111 -8.98 -14.40 4.82
C PRO A 111 -9.06 -12.88 4.85
N MET A 112 -9.54 -12.32 3.74
CA MET A 112 -9.80 -10.90 3.57
C MET A 112 -11.15 -10.69 2.86
N PRO A 113 -11.93 -9.65 3.23
CA PRO A 113 -13.24 -9.38 2.65
C PRO A 113 -13.14 -8.95 1.17
N ASP A 114 -12.15 -8.13 0.84
CA ASP A 114 -11.91 -7.65 -0.52
C ASP A 114 -10.45 -7.21 -0.69
N TYR A 115 -10.04 -7.00 -1.94
CA TYR A 115 -8.75 -6.45 -2.31
C TYR A 115 -8.58 -5.04 -1.75
N LEU A 116 -7.43 -4.81 -1.12
CA LEU A 116 -6.94 -3.47 -0.81
C LEU A 116 -6.05 -3.01 -1.97
N CYS A 117 -6.53 -2.05 -2.76
CA CYS A 117 -5.83 -1.50 -3.91
C CYS A 117 -5.48 -0.05 -3.65
N ALA A 118 -4.25 0.34 -3.95
CA ALA A 118 -3.73 1.68 -3.70
C ALA A 118 -3.15 2.31 -4.96
N VAL A 119 -3.35 3.62 -5.10
CA VAL A 119 -2.82 4.44 -6.20
C VAL A 119 -2.42 5.81 -5.65
N THR A 120 -1.37 6.39 -6.23
CA THR A 120 -0.96 7.77 -5.99
C THR A 120 -1.57 8.67 -7.06
N ALA A 121 -2.19 9.78 -6.66
CA ALA A 121 -2.71 10.79 -7.55
C ALA A 121 -2.04 12.15 -7.28
N GLY A 122 -1.72 12.89 -8.33
CA GLY A 122 -1.10 14.21 -8.30
C GLY A 122 -1.94 15.27 -8.97
N THR A 123 -1.62 16.53 -8.73
CA THR A 123 -2.18 17.65 -9.50
C THR A 123 -1.06 18.53 -10.03
N THR A 124 -1.19 18.98 -11.27
CA THR A 124 -0.19 19.80 -11.97
C THR A 124 -0.19 21.26 -11.52
N SER A 125 -1.30 21.75 -10.98
CA SER A 125 -1.41 23.15 -10.57
C SER A 125 -0.99 23.32 -9.11
N ALA A 126 0.29 23.61 -8.87
CA ALA A 126 0.72 23.93 -7.51
C ALA A 126 0.09 25.25 -7.01
N HIS A 127 -0.12 26.26 -7.88
CA HIS A 127 -0.38 27.65 -7.43
C HIS A 127 -1.32 28.49 -8.32
N ALA A 128 -1.84 28.00 -9.45
CA ALA A 128 -2.73 28.80 -10.31
C ALA A 128 -4.20 28.55 -9.97
N ALA A 129 -4.82 29.49 -9.25
CA ALA A 129 -6.21 29.47 -8.81
C ALA A 129 -7.26 29.64 -9.95
N GLY A 130 -6.85 29.53 -11.21
CA GLY A 130 -7.70 29.86 -12.37
C GLY A 130 -7.78 28.79 -13.45
N ASP A 131 -7.13 27.64 -13.29
CA ASP A 131 -7.19 26.55 -14.26
C ASP A 131 -8.02 25.39 -13.68
N GLU A 132 -9.32 25.41 -13.99
CA GLU A 132 -10.29 24.33 -13.71
C GLU A 132 -10.02 23.09 -14.60
N ALA A 133 -9.13 23.20 -15.59
CA ALA A 133 -8.77 22.14 -16.52
C ALA A 133 -7.53 21.33 -16.10
N ALA A 134 -6.96 21.59 -14.92
CA ALA A 134 -5.81 20.83 -14.43
C ALA A 134 -6.26 19.43 -13.97
N ASP A 135 -6.30 18.50 -14.92
CA ASP A 135 -6.65 17.11 -14.68
C ASP A 135 -5.67 16.47 -13.68
N PRO A 136 -6.18 15.77 -12.65
CA PRO A 136 -5.33 15.03 -11.73
C PRO A 136 -4.60 13.91 -12.48
N LEU A 137 -3.31 13.79 -12.23
CA LEU A 137 -2.46 12.75 -12.78
C LEU A 137 -2.53 11.50 -11.89
N LEU A 138 -2.52 10.33 -12.50
CA LEU A 138 -2.52 9.03 -11.81
C LEU A 138 -1.16 8.35 -11.95
N ASP A 139 -0.75 7.63 -10.91
CA ASP A 139 0.47 6.82 -10.86
C ASP A 139 1.74 7.64 -11.14
N LEU A 140 1.96 8.66 -10.32
CA LEU A 140 3.12 9.56 -10.43
C LEU A 140 4.45 8.82 -10.32
N CYS A 141 5.40 9.21 -11.18
CA CYS A 141 6.79 8.80 -11.08
C CYS A 141 7.56 9.64 -10.04
N LEU A 142 8.81 9.24 -9.75
CA LEU A 142 9.63 9.93 -8.75
C LEU A 142 9.88 11.40 -9.08
N MET A 143 10.04 11.74 -10.36
CA MET A 143 10.26 13.13 -10.80
C MET A 143 9.01 13.98 -10.56
N GLU A 144 7.83 13.43 -10.84
CA GLU A 144 6.55 14.11 -10.62
C GLU A 144 6.26 14.28 -9.12
N GLU A 145 6.54 13.27 -8.28
CA GLU A 145 6.37 13.40 -6.82
C GLU A 145 7.26 14.49 -6.18
N GLN A 146 8.37 14.87 -6.83
CA GLN A 146 9.26 15.94 -6.34
C GLN A 146 8.74 17.34 -6.69
N GLU A 147 8.02 17.48 -7.80
CA GLU A 147 7.57 18.78 -8.31
C GLU A 147 6.09 19.05 -8.07
N LEU A 148 5.27 18.00 -8.07
CA LEU A 148 3.83 18.08 -8.00
C LEU A 148 3.31 17.65 -6.62
N PRO A 149 2.29 18.33 -6.10
CA PRO A 149 1.63 17.87 -4.91
C PRO A 149 0.79 16.61 -5.23
N PHE A 150 0.94 15.61 -4.36
CA PHE A 150 0.35 14.30 -4.48
C PHE A 150 -0.32 13.83 -3.19
N LEU A 151 -1.24 12.87 -3.36
CA LEU A 151 -1.89 12.09 -2.32
C LEU A 151 -1.85 10.61 -2.69
N THR A 152 -1.75 9.73 -1.70
CA THR A 152 -1.89 8.28 -1.88
C THR A 152 -3.20 7.82 -1.27
N VAL A 153 -4.01 7.10 -2.06
CA VAL A 153 -5.30 6.55 -1.63
C VAL A 153 -5.28 5.04 -1.79
N ALA A 154 -5.89 4.35 -0.82
CA ALA A 154 -6.19 2.94 -0.93
C ALA A 154 -7.66 2.68 -0.64
N THR A 155 -8.30 1.92 -1.52
CA THR A 155 -9.71 1.52 -1.40
C THR A 155 -9.82 0.03 -1.11
N ALA A 156 -10.69 -0.32 -0.17
CA ALA A 156 -11.17 -1.67 0.03
C ALA A 156 -12.50 -1.82 -0.73
N GLY A 157 -12.56 -2.81 -1.63
CA GLY A 157 -13.76 -3.10 -2.40
C GLY A 157 -14.23 -2.04 -3.40
N GLY A 158 -13.35 -1.10 -3.75
CA GLY A 158 -13.52 -0.17 -4.86
C GLY A 158 -14.21 1.16 -4.53
N GLU A 159 -14.78 1.30 -3.33
CA GLU A 159 -15.45 2.55 -2.91
C GLU A 159 -15.04 3.00 -1.51
N ARG A 160 -14.83 2.08 -0.57
CA ARG A 160 -14.47 2.43 0.80
C ARG A 160 -12.98 2.78 0.88
N VAL A 161 -12.67 4.05 1.13
CA VAL A 161 -11.30 4.50 1.38
C VAL A 161 -10.82 3.97 2.73
N SER A 162 -9.77 3.16 2.71
CA SER A 162 -9.13 2.62 3.91
C SER A 162 -7.89 3.42 4.31
N VAL A 163 -7.17 3.97 3.33
CA VAL A 163 -5.96 4.78 3.54
C VAL A 163 -6.06 6.01 2.67
N CYS A 164 -5.78 7.17 3.24
CA CYS A 164 -5.61 8.42 2.52
C CYS A 164 -4.47 9.18 3.18
N VAL A 165 -3.35 9.30 2.49
CA VAL A 165 -2.15 9.99 2.97
C VAL A 165 -1.84 11.15 2.03
N LEU A 166 -1.79 12.34 2.60
CA LEU A 166 -1.43 13.58 1.90
C LEU A 166 -0.10 14.07 2.48
N GLU A 167 0.99 13.93 1.71
CA GLU A 167 2.33 14.37 2.15
C GLU A 167 2.61 15.85 1.76
N SER A 168 1.89 16.36 0.75
CA SER A 168 2.17 17.64 0.11
C SER A 168 1.06 18.68 0.36
N ARG A 169 1.37 19.96 0.12
CA ARG A 169 0.37 21.04 0.24
C ARG A 169 -0.52 21.07 -1.00
N VAL A 170 -1.82 20.82 -0.81
CA VAL A 170 -2.84 20.86 -1.85
C VAL A 170 -3.93 21.86 -1.47
N GLN A 171 -4.50 22.55 -2.47
CA GLN A 171 -5.69 23.39 -2.30
C GLN A 171 -6.91 22.50 -2.02
N VAL A 172 -7.70 22.84 -1.00
CA VAL A 172 -8.85 22.01 -0.56
C VAL A 172 -9.83 21.72 -1.70
N SER A 173 -10.08 22.69 -2.60
CA SER A 173 -10.95 22.52 -3.77
C SER A 173 -10.48 21.42 -4.73
N ARG A 174 -9.19 21.09 -4.75
CA ARG A 174 -8.61 20.08 -5.64
C ARG A 174 -8.52 18.70 -5.02
N VAL A 175 -8.56 18.60 -3.69
CA VAL A 175 -8.47 17.32 -2.97
C VAL A 175 -9.60 16.38 -3.37
N GLU A 176 -10.82 16.90 -3.55
CA GLU A 176 -11.97 16.09 -3.97
C GLU A 176 -11.78 15.48 -5.35
N GLY A 177 -11.32 16.26 -6.34
CA GLY A 177 -11.03 15.77 -7.69
C GLY A 177 -9.90 14.73 -7.70
N MET A 178 -8.82 14.98 -6.97
CA MET A 178 -7.71 14.02 -6.84
C MET A 178 -8.16 12.71 -6.16
N LEU A 179 -9.01 12.79 -5.14
CA LEU A 179 -9.55 11.62 -4.44
C LEU A 179 -10.48 10.82 -5.36
N ALA A 180 -11.38 11.48 -6.09
CA ALA A 180 -12.30 10.84 -7.02
C ALA A 180 -11.53 10.05 -8.09
N VAL A 181 -10.54 10.69 -8.72
CA VAL A 181 -9.71 10.05 -9.74
C VAL A 181 -8.82 8.95 -9.13
N GLY A 182 -8.31 9.15 -7.92
CA GLY A 182 -7.58 8.11 -7.17
C GLY A 182 -8.42 6.86 -6.89
N VAL A 183 -9.68 7.03 -6.49
CA VAL A 183 -10.64 5.93 -6.26
C VAL A 183 -10.93 5.20 -7.56
N ASP A 184 -11.14 5.91 -8.66
CA ASP A 184 -11.36 5.29 -9.97
C ASP A 184 -10.11 4.55 -10.48
N GLY A 185 -8.92 5.10 -10.23
CA GLY A 185 -7.65 4.41 -10.47
C GLY A 185 -7.53 3.11 -9.68
N CYS A 186 -7.94 3.12 -8.41
CA CYS A 186 -7.94 1.91 -7.57
C CYS A 186 -8.86 0.80 -8.12
N LYS A 187 -10.00 1.15 -8.73
CA LYS A 187 -10.89 0.17 -9.40
C LYS A 187 -10.19 -0.50 -10.58
N GLN A 188 -9.41 0.24 -11.36
CA GLN A 188 -8.63 -0.33 -12.47
C GLN A 188 -7.53 -1.26 -11.97
N VAL A 189 -6.78 -0.84 -10.95
CA VAL A 189 -5.74 -1.66 -10.33
C VAL A 189 -6.32 -2.95 -9.77
N ARG A 190 -7.49 -2.90 -9.13
CA ARG A 190 -8.22 -4.08 -8.65
C ARG A 190 -8.50 -5.08 -9.77
N ALA A 191 -9.00 -4.61 -10.91
CA ALA A 191 -9.30 -5.48 -12.06
C ALA A 191 -8.02 -6.17 -12.58
N ILE A 192 -6.89 -5.45 -12.62
CA ILE A 192 -5.60 -6.01 -13.00
C ILE A 192 -5.13 -7.07 -12.00
N MET A 193 -5.18 -6.76 -10.70
CA MET A 193 -4.77 -7.69 -9.64
C MET A 193 -5.62 -8.96 -9.65
N ASP A 194 -6.94 -8.83 -9.72
CA ASP A 194 -7.87 -9.98 -9.79
C ASP A 194 -7.59 -10.84 -11.04
N GLY A 195 -7.33 -10.21 -12.19
CA GLY A 195 -6.94 -10.91 -13.41
C GLY A 195 -5.64 -11.73 -13.25
N VAL A 196 -4.64 -11.18 -12.55
CA VAL A 196 -3.37 -11.87 -12.26
C VAL A 196 -3.58 -13.03 -11.28
N VAL A 197 -4.30 -12.81 -10.18
CA VAL A 197 -4.60 -13.82 -9.16
C VAL A 197 -5.36 -14.99 -9.78
N ARG A 198 -6.41 -14.73 -10.57
CA ARG A 198 -7.17 -15.78 -11.27
C ARG A 198 -6.32 -16.57 -12.26
N ARG A 199 -5.46 -15.88 -13.01
CA ARG A 199 -4.54 -16.54 -13.97
C ARG A 199 -3.58 -17.47 -13.25
N GLN A 200 -3.01 -17.02 -12.13
CA GLN A 200 -2.11 -17.82 -11.34
C GLN A 200 -2.83 -18.99 -10.66
N GLY A 201 -4.02 -18.76 -10.12
CA GLY A 201 -4.88 -19.79 -9.56
C GLY A 201 -5.20 -20.90 -10.56
N LYS A 202 -5.55 -20.56 -11.81
CA LYS A 202 -5.77 -21.57 -12.88
C LYS A 202 -4.52 -22.43 -13.14
N LYS A 203 -3.35 -21.79 -13.23
CA LYS A 203 -2.07 -22.51 -13.42
C LYS A 203 -1.78 -23.49 -12.27
N ILE A 204 -2.01 -23.07 -11.03
CA ILE A 204 -1.79 -23.92 -9.85
C ILE A 204 -2.77 -25.09 -9.83
N LEU A 205 -4.03 -24.85 -10.23
CA LEU A 205 -5.07 -25.86 -10.32
C LEU A 205 -4.94 -26.80 -11.54
N GLY A 206 -3.95 -26.59 -12.42
CA GLY A 206 -3.70 -27.45 -13.58
C GLY A 206 -4.76 -27.38 -14.68
N ALA A 207 -5.53 -26.28 -14.75
CA ALA A 207 -6.61 -26.05 -15.73
C ALA A 207 -6.28 -24.93 -16.73
#